data_AF-A0A9W7TTV1-F1
#
_entry.id   AF-A0A9W7TTV1-F1
#
_cell.length_a   1.000
_cell.length_b   1.000
_cell.length_c   1.000
_cell.angle_alpha   90.00
_cell.angle_beta   90.00
_cell.angle_gamma   90.00
#
_symmetry.space_group_name_H-M   'P 1'
#
loop_
_entity.id
_entity.type
_entity.pdbx_description
1 polymer ?
#
loop_
_entity_poly.entity_id
_entity_poly.type
_entity_poly.pdbx_seq_one_letter_code
_entity_poly.pdbx_strand_id
1 'polypeptide(L)'
;MKPYFITCKEAMEDRLLLQLQDRQHFVENDDMYSLQDLIDTSSGRLSCSLTEIHTTFAKHIKLDCEKCQAKGFMCELCKEGDILFPFDSHTSVCHDCTAVFHRDCYYDNSTTCPRCVRMLERKHVETLNP
;
A
#
# COMPACT_ATOMS: atom_id res chain seq x y z
N MET A 1 -5.03 1.62 0.23
CA MET A 1 -4.93 2.18 1.61
C MET A 1 -5.96 1.63 2.61
N LYS A 2 -7.10 1.05 2.17
CA LYS A 2 -8.16 0.47 3.02
C LYS A 2 -7.67 -0.33 4.25
N PRO A 3 -6.68 -1.25 4.15
CA PRO A 3 -6.23 -2.05 5.30
C PRO A 3 -5.77 -1.24 6.51
N TYR A 4 -5.17 -0.06 6.28
CA TYR A 4 -4.72 0.82 7.36
C TYR A 4 -5.91 1.38 8.14
N PHE A 5 -6.96 1.82 7.43
CA PHE A 5 -8.11 2.48 8.04
C PHE A 5 -9.05 1.50 8.76
N ILE A 6 -9.27 0.30 8.21
CA ILE A 6 -10.11 -0.72 8.88
C ILE A 6 -9.46 -1.31 10.14
N THR A 7 -8.17 -1.04 10.37
CA THR A 7 -7.44 -1.51 11.56
C THR A 7 -6.85 -0.35 12.36
N CYS A 8 -7.29 0.88 12.11
CA CYS A 8 -6.89 2.08 12.85
C CYS A 8 -8.13 2.76 13.44
N LYS A 9 -8.18 2.85 14.77
CA LYS A 9 -9.31 3.46 15.49
C LYS A 9 -9.47 4.95 15.14
N GLU A 10 -8.37 5.70 15.09
CA GLU A 10 -8.37 7.14 14.76
C GLU A 10 -8.92 7.37 13.35
N ALA A 11 -8.50 6.57 12.37
CA ALA A 11 -9.03 6.64 11.01
C ALA A 11 -10.54 6.36 10.91
N MET A 12 -11.05 5.47 11.76
CA MET A 12 -12.49 5.18 11.84
C MET A 12 -13.26 6.35 12.44
N GLU A 13 -12.73 6.96 13.51
CA GLU A 13 -13.31 8.15 14.15
C GLU A 13 -13.35 9.34 13.18
N ASP A 14 -12.26 9.55 12.42
CA ASP A 14 -12.14 10.56 11.38
C ASP A 14 -12.95 10.25 10.12
N ARG A 15 -13.54 9.05 10.04
CA ARG A 15 -14.40 8.61 8.94
C ARG A 15 -13.73 8.74 7.57
N LEU A 16 -12.41 8.50 7.50
CA LEU A 16 -11.62 8.76 6.28
C LEU A 16 -12.20 8.04 5.05
N LEU A 17 -12.62 6.78 5.19
CA LEU A 17 -13.21 6.02 4.09
C LEU A 17 -14.54 6.61 3.56
N LEU A 18 -15.27 7.41 4.34
CA LEU A 18 -16.49 8.09 3.87
C LEU A 18 -16.22 9.22 2.87
N GLN A 19 -14.98 9.68 2.73
CA GLN A 19 -14.63 10.62 1.65
C GLN A 19 -14.85 10.01 0.25
N LEU A 20 -14.90 8.67 0.15
CA LEU A 20 -15.23 7.93 -1.07
C LEU A 20 -16.67 7.37 -1.07
N GLN A 21 -17.58 7.89 -0.22
CA GLN A 21 -18.93 7.33 -0.09
C GLN A 21 -19.72 7.29 -1.41
N ASP A 22 -19.56 8.30 -2.27
CA ASP A 22 -20.23 8.35 -3.58
C ASP A 22 -19.52 7.50 -4.65
N ARG A 23 -18.33 6.99 -4.33
CA ARG A 23 -17.45 6.22 -5.22
C ARG A 23 -16.80 5.05 -4.49
N GLN A 24 -17.61 4.26 -3.78
CA GLN A 24 -17.11 3.15 -2.95
C GLN A 24 -16.34 2.09 -3.75
N HIS A 25 -16.61 1.97 -5.06
CA HIS A 25 -15.88 1.04 -5.93
C HIS A 25 -14.37 1.28 -5.91
N PHE A 26 -13.90 2.53 -5.79
CA PHE A 26 -12.46 2.84 -5.68
C PHE A 26 -11.81 2.40 -4.37
N VAL A 27 -12.60 2.07 -3.34
CA VAL A 27 -12.07 1.51 -2.09
C VAL A 27 -11.67 0.04 -2.27
N GLU A 28 -12.30 -0.66 -3.21
CA GLU A 28 -12.16 -2.11 -3.39
C GLU A 28 -11.42 -2.49 -4.66
N ASN A 29 -11.55 -1.68 -5.72
CA ASN A 29 -11.03 -1.98 -7.04
C ASN A 29 -10.60 -0.70 -7.76
N ASP A 30 -9.43 -0.74 -8.40
CA ASP A 30 -8.80 0.34 -9.16
C ASP A 30 -9.19 0.37 -10.65
N ASP A 31 -9.72 -0.72 -11.19
CA ASP A 31 -10.13 -0.89 -12.59
C ASP A 31 -11.64 -0.64 -12.85
N MET A 32 -12.43 -0.44 -11.79
CA MET A 32 -13.88 -0.24 -11.91
C MET A 32 -14.22 1.25 -11.96
N TYR A 33 -14.93 1.67 -13.02
CA TYR A 33 -15.38 3.05 -13.21
C TYR A 33 -16.86 3.09 -13.56
N SER A 34 -17.60 4.04 -13.00
CA SER A 34 -18.94 4.37 -13.49
C SER A 34 -18.87 5.28 -14.73
N LEU A 35 -19.98 5.40 -15.46
CA LEU A 35 -20.06 6.35 -16.57
C LEU A 35 -19.77 7.80 -16.12
N GLN A 36 -20.21 8.16 -14.91
CA GLN A 36 -19.96 9.48 -14.34
C GLN A 36 -18.46 9.70 -14.09
N ASP A 37 -17.74 8.67 -13.65
CA ASP A 37 -16.29 8.75 -13.43
C ASP A 37 -15.54 8.94 -14.74
N LEU A 38 -15.97 8.30 -15.84
CA LEU A 38 -15.38 8.50 -17.17
C LEU A 38 -15.61 9.93 -17.68
N ILE A 39 -16.81 10.48 -17.47
CA ILE A 39 -17.11 11.88 -17.78
C ILE A 39 -16.23 12.82 -16.95
N ASP A 40 -16.13 12.58 -15.64
CA ASP A 40 -15.32 13.41 -14.75
C ASP A 40 -13.82 13.29 -15.03
N THR A 41 -13.36 12.12 -15.51
CA THR A 41 -11.99 11.91 -16.01
C THR A 41 -11.70 12.80 -17.20
N SER A 42 -12.60 12.86 -18.19
CA SER A 42 -12.42 13.71 -19.38
C SER A 42 -12.31 15.21 -19.04
N SER A 43 -12.92 15.62 -17.93
CA SER A 43 -12.88 17.00 -17.44
C SER A 43 -11.77 17.29 -16.42
N GLY A 44 -11.00 16.27 -16.02
CA GLY A 44 -9.97 16.37 -14.96
C GLY A 44 -10.50 16.48 -13.53
N ARG A 45 -11.81 16.54 -13.32
CA ARG A 45 -12.42 16.61 -11.98
C ARG A 45 -12.12 15.38 -11.15
N LEU A 46 -12.14 14.19 -11.77
CA LEU A 46 -11.88 12.94 -11.06
C LEU A 46 -10.45 12.92 -10.49
N SER A 47 -9.45 13.28 -11.30
CA SER A 47 -8.05 13.28 -10.87
C SER A 47 -7.79 14.26 -9.72
N CYS A 48 -8.38 15.46 -9.77
CA CYS A 48 -8.26 16.43 -8.68
C CYS A 48 -8.86 15.89 -7.38
N SER A 49 -10.09 15.37 -7.44
CA SER A 49 -10.78 14.82 -6.26
C SER A 49 -10.04 13.63 -5.66
N LEU A 50 -9.59 12.67 -6.48
CA LEU A 50 -8.84 11.51 -5.99
C LEU A 50 -7.47 11.89 -5.43
N THR A 51 -6.80 12.89 -6.01
CA THR A 51 -5.50 13.37 -5.50
C THR A 51 -5.65 14.00 -4.12
N GLU A 52 -6.70 14.79 -3.89
CA GLU A 52 -6.99 15.38 -2.58
C GLU A 52 -7.24 14.30 -1.53
N ILE A 53 -8.13 13.35 -1.83
CA ILE A 53 -8.43 12.20 -0.95
C ILE A 53 -7.17 11.39 -0.65
N HIS A 54 -6.39 11.05 -1.69
CA HIS A 54 -5.13 10.33 -1.54
C HIS A 54 -4.15 11.09 -0.63
N THR A 55 -4.06 12.41 -0.78
CA THR A 55 -3.18 13.25 0.04
C THR A 55 -3.61 13.22 1.50
N THR A 56 -4.91 13.36 1.79
CA THR A 56 -5.44 13.24 3.16
C THR A 56 -5.16 11.87 3.76
N PHE A 57 -5.37 10.81 2.97
CA PHE A 57 -5.14 9.43 3.40
C PHE A 57 -3.67 9.15 3.68
N ALA A 58 -2.78 9.58 2.79
CA ALA A 58 -1.35 9.46 2.95
C ALA A 58 -0.87 10.25 4.17
N LYS A 59 -1.39 11.46 4.38
CA LYS A 59 -1.06 12.29 5.55
C LYS A 59 -1.41 11.58 6.87
N HIS A 60 -2.61 11.02 6.98
CA HIS A 60 -2.99 10.24 8.16
C HIS A 60 -2.04 9.07 8.40
N ILE A 61 -1.76 8.28 7.35
CA ILE A 61 -0.94 7.07 7.46
C ILE A 61 0.51 7.39 7.80
N LYS A 62 1.08 8.44 7.21
CA LYS A 62 2.52 8.74 7.25
C LYS A 62 2.91 9.73 8.34
N LEU A 63 2.03 10.64 8.73
CA LEU A 63 2.38 11.79 9.56
C LEU A 63 1.54 11.87 10.83
N ASP A 64 0.22 11.71 10.71
CA ASP A 64 -0.68 12.04 11.83
C ASP A 64 -0.90 10.85 12.80
N CYS A 65 -0.74 9.60 12.35
CA CYS A 65 -1.05 8.41 13.16
C CYS A 65 0.13 7.44 13.33
N GLU A 66 0.70 7.37 14.53
CA GLU A 66 1.83 6.48 14.86
C GLU A 66 1.51 4.99 14.63
N LYS A 67 0.27 4.56 14.89
CA LYS A 67 -0.16 3.17 14.67
C LYS A 67 -0.15 2.78 13.20
N CYS A 68 -0.47 3.73 12.32
CA CYS A 68 -0.40 3.52 10.88
C CYS A 68 1.06 3.54 10.40
N GLN A 69 1.87 4.46 10.92
CA GLN A 69 3.30 4.56 10.60
C GLN A 69 4.05 3.27 10.96
N ALA A 70 3.74 2.67 12.12
CA ALA A 70 4.34 1.40 12.56
C ALA A 70 4.03 0.20 11.64
N LYS A 71 3.03 0.31 10.76
CA LYS A 71 2.70 -0.71 9.74
C LYS A 71 3.39 -0.46 8.40
N GLY A 72 4.29 0.52 8.35
CA GLY A 72 5.18 0.71 7.20
C GLY A 72 6.27 -0.36 7.14
N PHE A 73 7.05 -0.33 6.08
CA PHE A 73 8.05 -1.35 5.75
C PHE A 73 9.44 -0.72 5.66
N MET A 74 10.45 -1.46 6.11
CA MET A 74 11.85 -1.14 5.82
C MET A 74 12.32 -2.00 4.65
N CYS A 75 12.98 -1.40 3.68
CA CYS A 75 13.54 -2.16 2.56
C CYS A 75 14.65 -3.09 3.08
N GLU A 76 14.45 -4.42 3.03
CA GLU A 76 15.46 -5.36 3.55
C GLU A 76 16.73 -5.46 2.69
N LEU A 77 16.68 -4.94 1.46
CA LEU A 77 17.79 -5.01 0.49
C LEU A 77 18.84 -3.94 0.78
N CYS A 78 18.43 -2.68 0.94
CA CYS A 78 19.35 -1.59 1.32
C CYS A 78 19.43 -1.39 2.84
N LYS A 79 18.39 -1.75 3.60
CA LYS A 79 18.28 -1.53 5.06
C LYS A 79 18.50 -0.08 5.49
N GLU A 80 18.31 0.83 4.56
CA GLU A 80 18.56 2.27 4.68
C GLU A 80 17.40 3.03 4.03
N GLY A 81 17.24 4.29 4.42
CA GLY A 81 16.21 5.19 3.91
C GLY A 81 14.95 5.23 4.77
N ASP A 82 13.92 5.87 4.22
CA ASP A 82 12.66 6.13 4.90
C ASP A 82 11.76 4.89 4.97
N ILE A 83 10.75 4.96 5.85
CA ILE A 83 9.70 3.95 5.95
C ILE A 83 8.88 3.96 4.65
N LEU A 84 8.73 2.77 4.07
CA LEU A 84 8.01 2.55 2.83
C LEU A 84 6.57 2.13 3.07
N PHE A 85 5.71 2.57 2.17
CA PHE A 85 4.32 2.13 2.14
C PHE A 85 3.98 1.58 0.75
N PRO A 86 3.11 0.55 0.65
CA PRO A 86 2.74 -0.05 -0.64
C PRO A 86 2.17 0.90 -1.69
N PHE A 87 1.65 2.07 -1.27
CA PHE A 87 1.04 3.07 -2.14
C PHE A 87 2.03 4.15 -2.61
N ASP A 88 3.30 4.03 -2.25
CA ASP A 88 4.32 4.99 -2.65
C ASP A 88 4.81 4.72 -4.09
N SER A 89 4.97 5.79 -4.86
CA SER A 89 5.33 5.74 -6.29
C SER A 89 6.68 5.06 -6.59
N HIS A 90 7.59 5.02 -5.63
CA HIS A 90 8.94 4.49 -5.77
C HIS A 90 9.15 3.16 -5.02
N THR A 91 8.07 2.41 -4.79
CA THR A 91 8.13 1.12 -4.11
C THR A 91 7.72 -0.04 -5.01
N SER A 92 8.05 -1.25 -4.60
CA SER A 92 7.60 -2.49 -5.21
C SER A 92 7.19 -3.47 -4.12
N VAL A 93 6.08 -4.15 -4.34
CA VAL A 93 5.47 -5.08 -3.38
C VAL A 93 5.65 -6.50 -3.90
N CYS A 94 6.21 -7.39 -3.09
CA CYS A 94 6.26 -8.80 -3.40
C CYS A 94 4.84 -9.39 -3.36
N HIS A 95 4.42 -10.04 -4.45
CA HIS A 95 3.07 -10.62 -4.55
C HIS A 95 2.84 -11.83 -3.63
N ASP A 96 3.89 -12.56 -3.24
CA ASP A 96 3.76 -13.76 -2.41
C ASP A 96 3.67 -13.46 -0.91
N CYS A 97 4.43 -12.48 -0.43
CA CYS A 97 4.57 -12.21 1.01
C CYS A 97 4.25 -10.77 1.43
N THR A 98 3.82 -9.94 0.47
CA THR A 98 3.46 -8.52 0.63
C THR A 98 4.55 -7.64 1.24
N ALA A 99 5.82 -8.10 1.26
CA ALA A 99 6.95 -7.26 1.66
C ALA A 99 7.15 -6.13 0.65
N VAL A 100 7.50 -4.96 1.15
CA VAL A 100 7.69 -3.74 0.33
C VAL A 100 9.17 -3.39 0.29
N PHE A 101 9.65 -3.06 -0.90
CA PHE A 101 11.02 -2.67 -1.17
C PHE A 101 11.03 -1.36 -1.95
N HIS A 102 12.15 -0.64 -1.94
CA HIS A 102 12.38 0.37 -2.95
C HIS A 102 12.34 -0.29 -4.33
N ARG A 103 11.71 0.39 -5.29
CA ARG A 103 11.53 -0.14 -6.65
C ARG A 103 12.86 -0.53 -7.28
N ASP A 104 13.84 0.37 -7.21
CA ASP A 104 15.14 0.17 -7.82
C ASP A 104 15.90 -0.98 -7.13
N CYS A 105 15.91 -1.02 -5.80
CA CYS A 105 16.50 -2.14 -5.05
C CYS A 105 15.90 -3.50 -5.46
N TYR A 106 14.58 -3.56 -5.63
CA TYR A 106 13.91 -4.82 -5.99
C TYR A 106 14.27 -5.27 -7.41
N TYR A 107 14.33 -4.34 -8.37
CA TYR A 107 14.74 -4.63 -9.74
C TYR A 107 16.22 -5.02 -9.84
N ASP A 108 17.11 -4.30 -9.15
CA ASP A 108 18.54 -4.62 -9.09
C ASP A 108 18.77 -6.01 -8.50
N ASN A 109 17.91 -6.44 -7.57
CA ASN A 109 17.91 -7.80 -7.02
C ASN A 109 17.17 -8.82 -7.91
N SER A 110 17.05 -8.56 -9.22
CA SER A 110 16.37 -9.45 -10.19
C SER A 110 14.95 -9.83 -9.76
N THR A 111 14.24 -8.93 -9.07
CA THR A 111 12.90 -9.17 -8.50
C THR A 111 12.81 -10.37 -7.56
N THR A 112 13.95 -10.79 -6.99
CA THR A 112 13.99 -11.88 -6.03
C THR A 112 13.65 -11.34 -4.63
N CYS A 113 12.62 -11.89 -3.99
CA CYS A 113 12.26 -11.47 -2.63
C CYS A 113 13.10 -12.23 -1.58
N PRO A 114 13.99 -11.57 -0.82
CA PRO A 114 14.82 -12.24 0.18
C PRO A 114 13.99 -12.86 1.31
N ARG A 115 12.82 -12.28 1.63
CA ARG A 115 11.89 -12.83 2.62
C ARG A 115 11.28 -14.15 2.14
N CYS A 116 10.85 -14.24 0.89
CA CYS A 116 10.33 -15.48 0.33
C CYS A 116 11.39 -16.58 0.27
N VAL A 117 12.64 -16.25 -0.11
CA VAL A 117 13.77 -17.20 -0.10
C VAL A 117 13.96 -17.79 1.31
N ARG A 118 14.06 -16.94 2.35
CA ARG A 118 14.18 -17.41 3.74
C ARG A 118 12.98 -18.26 4.19
N MET A 119 11.77 -17.92 3.73
CA MET A 119 10.56 -18.70 4.07
C MET A 119 10.58 -20.10 3.41
N LEU A 120 11.05 -20.21 2.16
CA LEU A 120 11.19 -21.49 1.46
C LEU A 120 12.25 -22.38 2.12
N GLU A 121 13.40 -21.80 2.47
CA GLU A 121 14.47 -22.52 3.17
C GLU A 121 13.98 -23.11 4.51
N ARG A 122 13.25 -22.33 5.31
CA ARG A 122 12.68 -22.80 6.59
C ARG A 122 11.73 -23.98 6.41
N LYS A 123 10.81 -23.91 5.43
CA LYS A 123 9.89 -25.00 5.12
C LYS A 123 10.61 -26.28 4.67
N HIS A 124 11.70 -26.14 3.92
CA HIS A 124 12.52 -27.26 3.48
C HIS A 124 13.24 -27.94 4.66
N VAL A 125 13.71 -27.16 5.64
CA VAL A 125 14.33 -27.71 6.86
C VAL A 125 13.29 -28.45 7.73
N GLU A 126 12.10 -27.89 7.92
CA GLU A 126 11.01 -28.53 8.69
C GLU A 126 10.54 -29.85 8.07
N THR A 127 10.57 -29.97 6.75
CA THR A 127 10.19 -31.22 6.06
C THR A 127 11.28 -32.29 6.12
N LEU A 128 12.55 -31.90 6.33
CA LEU A 128 13.68 -32.82 6.49
C LEU A 128 13.95 -33.24 7.94
N ASN A 129 13.42 -32.49 8.92
CA ASN A 129 13.44 -32.81 10.35
C ASN A 129 12.02 -32.76 10.93
N PRO A 130 11.19 -33.80 10.71
CA PRO A 130 9.82 -33.87 11.23
C PRO A 130 9.76 -34.00 12.76
#